data_AF-A0A7X3GJT4-F1
#
_entry.id   AF-A0A7X3GJT4-F1
#
_cell.length_a   1.000
_cell.length_b   1.000
_cell.length_c   1.000
_cell.angle_alpha   90.00
_cell.angle_beta   90.00
_cell.angle_gamma   90.00
#
_symmetry.space_group_name_H-M   'P 1'
#
loop_
_entity.id
_entity.type
_entity.pdbx_description
1 polymer ?
#
loop_
_entity_poly.entity_id
_entity_poly.type
_entity_poly.pdbx_seq_one_letter_code
_entity_poly.pdbx_strand_id
1 'polypeptide(L)'
;MEGTELVVNTSSISGTPFGISTNVELTIYSRYNLKTNSADFKINNIFANAESNWASSYFDGHLILTDTEQKQFVLLQAKGQLIQSRPARAGDMYSRLVGYDNGLAYTLVWANDKVKLIEEDMKTS
;
A
#
# COMPACT_ATOMS: atom_id res chain seq x y z
N MET A 1 -2.02 -10.95 -10.34
CA MET A 1 -1.29 -11.14 -11.62
C MET A 1 -1.89 -10.15 -12.61
N GLU A 2 -1.07 -9.48 -13.39
CA GLU A 2 -1.50 -8.58 -14.45
C GLU A 2 -0.67 -8.85 -15.69
N GLY A 3 -1.32 -9.27 -16.78
CA GLY A 3 -0.61 -9.71 -17.97
C GLY A 3 0.43 -10.80 -17.65
N THR A 4 1.70 -10.52 -17.94
CA THR A 4 2.84 -11.43 -17.70
C THR A 4 3.59 -11.14 -16.40
N GLU A 5 3.02 -10.32 -15.51
CA GLU A 5 3.63 -9.93 -14.24
C GLU A 5 2.90 -10.51 -13.03
N LEU A 6 3.67 -11.06 -12.09
CA LEU A 6 3.21 -11.33 -10.74
C LEU A 6 3.39 -10.07 -9.89
N VAL A 7 2.27 -9.53 -9.44
CA VAL A 7 2.23 -8.40 -8.51
C VAL A 7 2.15 -8.94 -7.09
N VAL A 8 3.08 -8.54 -6.25
CA VAL A 8 3.15 -8.91 -4.83
C VAL A 8 3.15 -7.63 -4.01
N ASN A 9 2.26 -7.53 -3.04
CA ASN A 9 2.23 -6.47 -2.06
C ASN A 9 2.15 -7.10 -0.67
N THR A 10 2.88 -6.55 0.29
CA THR A 10 2.96 -7.06 1.66
C THR A 10 2.40 -6.03 2.64
N SER A 11 1.92 -6.50 3.78
CA SER A 11 1.53 -5.66 4.92
C SER A 11 2.19 -6.24 6.17
N SER A 12 2.47 -5.41 7.15
CA SER A 12 2.87 -5.91 8.46
C SER A 12 1.69 -6.60 9.16
N ILE A 13 1.99 -7.51 10.07
CA ILE A 13 1.02 -8.06 11.01
C ILE A 13 1.14 -7.25 12.29
N SER A 14 0.17 -6.39 12.56
CA SER A 14 0.15 -5.59 13.79
C SER A 14 -0.02 -6.48 15.02
N GLY A 15 0.69 -6.16 16.11
CA GLY A 15 0.56 -6.85 17.39
C GLY A 15 1.37 -8.14 17.53
N THR A 16 2.36 -8.39 16.67
CA THR A 16 3.33 -9.45 16.92
C THR A 16 4.15 -9.13 18.18
N PRO A 17 4.44 -10.11 19.07
CA PRO A 17 5.12 -9.85 20.35
C PRO A 17 6.52 -9.22 20.22
N PHE A 18 7.11 -9.31 19.03
CA PHE A 18 8.46 -8.82 18.72
C PHE A 18 8.45 -7.68 17.69
N GLY A 19 7.27 -7.17 17.33
CA GLY A 19 7.14 -6.13 16.31
C GLY A 19 7.61 -6.59 14.92
N ILE A 20 8.05 -5.62 14.11
CA ILE A 20 8.70 -5.86 12.82
C ILE A 20 10.23 -5.84 12.94
N SER A 21 10.92 -6.46 11.98
CA SER A 21 12.37 -6.32 11.88
C SER A 21 12.76 -4.89 11.53
N THR A 22 13.50 -4.23 12.41
CA THR A 22 13.99 -2.85 12.23
C THR A 22 15.35 -2.83 11.54
N ASN A 23 15.67 -1.70 10.89
CA ASN A 23 16.98 -1.44 10.28
C ASN A 23 17.40 -2.48 9.22
N VAL A 24 16.42 -3.16 8.62
CA VAL A 24 16.59 -4.06 7.48
C VAL A 24 15.67 -3.61 6.35
N GLU A 25 16.10 -3.86 5.11
CA GLU A 25 15.30 -3.55 3.94
C GLU A 25 14.14 -4.54 3.81
N LEU A 26 12.91 -4.04 3.89
CA LEU A 26 11.69 -4.82 3.72
C LEU A 26 11.05 -4.48 2.37
N THR A 27 10.73 -5.51 1.59
CA THR A 27 9.98 -5.35 0.35
C THR A 27 8.49 -5.19 0.63
N ILE A 28 7.98 -4.01 0.33
CA ILE A 28 6.57 -3.61 0.52
C ILE A 28 5.75 -4.02 -0.70
N TYR A 29 6.31 -3.82 -1.89
CA TYR A 29 5.66 -4.10 -3.16
C TYR A 29 6.68 -4.51 -4.21
N SER A 30 6.31 -5.42 -5.10
CA SER A 30 7.15 -5.86 -6.20
C SER A 30 6.33 -6.34 -7.39
N ARG A 31 6.89 -6.12 -8.58
CA ARG A 31 6.39 -6.69 -9.84
C ARG A 31 7.43 -7.62 -10.39
N TYR A 32 7.08 -8.88 -10.55
CA TYR A 32 7.95 -9.92 -11.09
C TYR A 32 7.53 -10.28 -12.50
N ASN A 33 8.48 -10.26 -13.41
CA ASN A 33 8.30 -10.77 -14.75
C ASN A 33 8.30 -12.30 -14.71
N LEU A 34 7.18 -12.91 -15.11
CA LEU A 34 7.01 -14.37 -15.04
C LEU A 34 7.85 -15.13 -16.08
N LYS A 35 8.37 -14.44 -17.10
CA LYS A 35 9.23 -15.06 -18.12
C LYS A 35 10.68 -15.14 -17.64
N THR A 36 11.18 -14.09 -17.00
CA THR A 36 12.57 -13.99 -16.55
C THR A 36 12.76 -14.36 -15.08
N ASN A 37 11.66 -14.52 -14.32
CA ASN A 37 11.65 -14.70 -12.87
C ASN A 37 12.38 -13.58 -12.10
N SER A 38 12.54 -12.40 -12.71
CA SER A 38 13.17 -11.23 -12.10
C SER A 38 12.14 -10.21 -11.67
N ALA A 39 12.47 -9.42 -10.64
CA ALA A 39 11.67 -8.26 -10.29
C ALA A 39 12.00 -7.10 -11.24
N ASP A 40 11.01 -6.60 -11.97
CA ASP A 40 11.14 -5.43 -12.86
C ASP A 40 10.99 -4.12 -12.08
N PHE A 41 10.33 -4.17 -10.92
CA PHE A 41 10.16 -3.03 -10.03
C PHE A 41 9.95 -3.48 -8.58
N LYS A 42 10.47 -2.69 -7.62
CA LYS A 42 10.29 -2.90 -6.19
C LYS A 42 10.08 -1.57 -5.46
N ILE A 43 9.25 -1.59 -4.44
CA ILE A 43 9.22 -0.57 -3.39
C ILE A 43 9.70 -1.26 -2.12
N ASN A 44 10.78 -0.74 -1.57
CA ASN A 44 11.34 -1.19 -0.31
C ASN A 44 11.25 -0.07 0.72
N ASN A 45 11.24 -0.44 2.00
CA ASN A 45 11.31 0.51 3.10
C ASN A 45 12.20 -0.03 4.21
N ILE A 46 12.75 0.88 5.02
CA ILE A 46 13.52 0.56 6.22
C ILE A 46 12.85 1.28 7.38
N PHE A 47 12.38 0.50 8.35
CA PHE A 47 11.74 1.03 9.55
C PHE A 47 12.75 1.11 10.69
N ALA A 48 12.82 2.26 11.36
CA ALA A 48 13.68 2.44 12.52
C ALA A 48 13.01 1.97 13.83
N ASN A 49 11.68 1.86 13.84
CA ASN A 49 10.90 1.51 15.02
C ASN A 49 10.23 0.14 14.88
N ALA A 50 10.35 -0.72 15.90
CA ALA A 50 9.77 -2.07 15.91
C ALA A 50 8.24 -2.05 15.98
N GLU A 51 7.65 -0.95 16.47
CA GLU A 51 6.21 -0.70 16.51
C GLU A 51 5.68 -0.12 15.19
N SER A 52 6.56 0.14 14.21
CA SER A 52 6.13 0.60 12.89
C SER A 52 5.35 -0.49 12.17
N ASN A 53 4.40 -0.05 11.37
CA ASN A 53 3.51 -0.89 10.60
C ASN A 53 3.33 -0.31 9.21
N TRP A 54 3.02 -1.18 8.25
CA TRP A 54 2.60 -0.77 6.93
C TRP A 54 1.45 -1.63 6.43
N ALA A 55 0.59 -1.01 5.63
CA ALA A 55 -0.48 -1.70 4.93
C ALA A 55 -0.44 -1.30 3.47
N SER A 56 -0.57 -2.29 2.59
CA SER A 56 -0.65 -2.06 1.16
C SER A 56 -1.87 -2.77 0.56
N SER A 57 -2.46 -2.16 -0.45
CA SER A 57 -3.52 -2.79 -1.24
C SER A 57 -3.36 -2.39 -2.70
N TYR A 58 -3.36 -3.40 -3.56
CA TYR A 58 -3.16 -3.24 -4.98
C TYR A 58 -4.45 -3.55 -5.74
N PHE A 59 -4.80 -2.71 -6.71
CA PHE A 59 -5.91 -2.94 -7.62
C PHE A 59 -5.66 -2.21 -8.94
N ASP A 60 -5.77 -2.94 -10.06
CA ASP A 60 -5.77 -2.43 -11.44
C ASP A 60 -4.76 -1.31 -11.72
N GLY A 61 -3.48 -1.62 -11.65
CA GLY A 61 -2.42 -0.65 -11.91
C GLY A 61 -2.17 0.38 -10.81
N HIS A 62 -2.87 0.29 -9.67
CA HIS A 62 -2.79 1.27 -8.59
C HIS A 62 -2.50 0.61 -7.23
N LEU A 63 -1.72 1.30 -6.42
CA LEU A 63 -1.30 0.85 -5.10
C LEU A 63 -1.62 1.93 -4.07
N ILE A 64 -2.40 1.59 -3.06
CA ILE A 64 -2.43 2.38 -1.82
C ILE A 64 -1.41 1.79 -0.85
N LEU A 65 -0.70 2.68 -0.15
CA LEU A 65 0.26 2.34 0.89
C LEU A 65 0.07 3.27 2.09
N THR A 66 -0.08 2.67 3.26
CA THR A 66 -0.05 3.37 4.55
C THR A 66 1.21 2.96 5.29
N ASP A 67 1.94 3.96 5.79
CA ASP A 67 3.14 3.78 6.61
C ASP A 67 2.97 4.58 7.92
N THR A 68 3.03 3.90 9.07
CA THR A 68 2.85 4.56 10.37
C THR A 68 4.05 5.37 10.83
N GLU A 69 5.26 5.04 10.37
CA GLU A 69 6.50 5.77 10.71
C GLU A 69 6.53 7.11 9.98
N GLN A 70 6.19 7.09 8.68
CA GLN A 70 6.07 8.30 7.87
C GLN A 70 4.75 9.05 8.11
N LYS A 71 3.76 8.38 8.71
CA LYS A 71 2.40 8.91 8.96
C LYS A 71 1.70 9.34 7.67
N GLN A 72 1.91 8.61 6.58
CA GLN A 72 1.38 8.92 5.26
C GLN A 72 0.47 7.81 4.74
N PHE A 73 -0.58 8.22 4.05
CA PHE A 73 -1.36 7.41 3.12
C PHE A 73 -1.07 7.91 1.71
N VAL A 74 -0.56 7.04 0.85
CA VAL A 74 -0.18 7.39 -0.51
C VAL A 74 -0.89 6.50 -1.53
N LEU A 75 -1.21 7.10 -2.67
CA LEU A 75 -1.68 6.42 -3.87
C LEU A 75 -0.59 6.52 -4.93
N LEU A 76 -0.17 5.37 -5.44
CA LEU A 76 0.88 5.23 -6.43
C LEU A 76 0.34 4.51 -7.67
N GLN A 77 0.87 4.84 -8.85
CA GLN A 77 0.77 3.97 -10.01
C GLN A 77 1.59 2.70 -9.82
N ALA A 78 1.36 1.71 -10.69
CA ALA A 78 1.97 0.38 -10.65
C ALA A 78 3.51 0.37 -10.54
N LYS A 79 4.18 1.40 -11.06
CA LYS A 79 5.64 1.58 -11.05
C LYS A 79 6.12 2.65 -10.07
N GLY A 80 5.33 2.91 -9.03
CA GLY A 80 5.70 3.77 -7.90
C GLY A 80 5.62 5.27 -8.14
N GLN A 81 5.11 5.71 -9.30
CA GLN A 81 4.83 7.14 -9.50
C GLN A 81 3.75 7.59 -8.52
N LEU A 82 4.06 8.59 -7.71
CA LEU A 82 3.12 9.20 -6.78
C LEU A 82 1.99 9.88 -7.58
N ILE A 83 0.76 9.50 -7.27
CA ILE A 83 -0.45 10.20 -7.73
C ILE A 83 -0.83 11.24 -6.67
N GLN A 84 -0.95 10.81 -5.41
CA GLN A 84 -1.33 11.67 -4.30
C GLN A 84 -0.88 11.11 -2.95
N SER A 85 -0.70 12.00 -1.98
CA SER A 85 -0.44 11.67 -0.58
C SER A 85 -1.31 12.52 0.36
N ARG A 86 -1.57 11.98 1.54
CA ARG A 86 -2.18 12.70 2.66
C ARG A 86 -1.70 12.12 3.99
N PRO A 87 -1.84 12.86 5.10
CA PRO A 87 -1.64 12.28 6.42
C PRO A 87 -2.51 11.03 6.64
N ALA A 88 -1.92 10.00 7.24
CA ALA A 88 -2.63 8.78 7.58
C ALA A 88 -3.66 9.01 8.71
N ARG A 89 -4.79 8.32 8.63
CA ARG A 89 -5.87 8.25 9.61
C ARG A 89 -5.87 6.87 10.27
N ALA A 90 -6.45 6.75 11.45
CA ALA A 90 -6.45 5.51 12.24
C ALA A 90 -7.00 4.27 11.49
N GLY A 91 -7.92 4.46 10.52
CA GLY A 91 -8.51 3.37 9.75
C GLY A 91 -7.73 2.96 8.49
N ASP A 92 -6.74 3.76 8.06
CA ASP A 92 -6.09 3.58 6.75
C ASP A 92 -5.28 2.27 6.66
N MET A 93 -4.79 1.79 7.79
CA MET A 93 -4.10 0.50 7.90
C MET A 93 -4.97 -0.69 7.48
N TYR A 94 -6.29 -0.52 7.47
CA TYR A 94 -7.26 -1.55 7.09
C TYR A 94 -7.88 -1.28 5.72
N SER A 95 -7.50 -0.19 5.05
CA SER A 95 -8.06 0.18 3.76
C SER A 95 -7.69 -0.85 2.68
N ARG A 96 -8.65 -1.11 1.79
CA ARG A 96 -8.46 -1.94 0.60
C ARG A 96 -8.91 -1.17 -0.62
N LEU A 97 -8.01 -1.00 -1.58
CA LEU A 97 -8.34 -0.40 -2.87
C LEU A 97 -9.19 -1.38 -3.67
N VAL A 98 -10.33 -0.92 -4.19
CA VAL A 98 -11.27 -1.73 -4.97
C VAL A 98 -11.64 -1.10 -6.31
N GLY A 99 -11.14 0.11 -6.58
CA GLY A 99 -11.34 0.78 -7.85
C GLY A 99 -10.55 2.07 -7.93
N TYR A 100 -10.27 2.49 -9.15
CA TYR A 100 -9.78 3.82 -9.46
C TYR A 100 -10.39 4.24 -10.80
N ASP A 101 -11.15 5.34 -10.80
CA ASP A 101 -11.79 5.84 -12.02
C ASP A 101 -11.94 7.36 -11.95
N ASN A 102 -11.75 8.05 -13.08
CA ASN A 102 -11.90 9.51 -13.20
C ASN A 102 -11.15 10.34 -12.12
N GLY A 103 -9.99 9.85 -11.67
CA GLY A 103 -9.18 10.51 -10.63
C GLY A 103 -9.66 10.26 -9.20
N LEU A 104 -10.62 9.34 -9.01
CA LEU A 104 -11.17 8.96 -7.71
C LEU A 104 -10.66 7.58 -7.31
N ALA A 105 -10.13 7.47 -6.09
CA ALA A 105 -9.79 6.18 -5.49
C ALA A 105 -10.97 5.67 -4.65
N TYR A 106 -11.39 4.44 -4.94
CA TYR A 106 -12.47 3.76 -4.23
C TYR A 106 -11.86 2.76 -3.24
N THR A 107 -12.06 3.01 -1.95
CA THR A 107 -11.49 2.17 -0.89
C THR A 107 -12.57 1.59 0.01
N LEU A 108 -12.43 0.31 0.35
CA LEU A 108 -13.14 -0.29 1.47
C LEU A 108 -12.37 0.02 2.74
N VAL A 109 -13.01 0.69 3.68
CA VAL A 109 -12.44 0.97 5.00
C VAL A 109 -13.22 0.25 6.09
N TRP A 110 -12.54 -0.12 7.16
CA TRP A 110 -13.19 -0.63 8.36
C TRP A 110 -13.48 0.54 9.30
N ALA A 111 -14.76 0.79 9.57
CA ALA A 111 -15.21 1.84 10.46
C ALA A 111 -16.32 1.32 11.39
N ASN A 112 -16.07 1.33 12.70
CA ASN A 112 -17.03 0.92 13.74
C ASN A 112 -17.66 -0.46 13.46
N ASP A 113 -16.82 -1.48 13.28
CA ASP A 113 -17.20 -2.87 12.96
C ASP A 113 -17.99 -3.05 11.65
N LYS A 114 -18.03 -2.03 10.79
CA LYS A 114 -18.68 -2.07 9.47
C LYS A 114 -17.70 -1.74 8.37
N VAL A 115 -17.85 -2.42 7.23
CA VAL A 115 -17.16 -2.06 5.99
C VAL A 115 -17.91 -0.90 5.33
N LYS A 116 -17.19 0.15 4.94
CA LYS A 116 -17.73 1.28 4.18
C LYS A 116 -16.92 1.48 2.91
N LEU A 117 -17.61 1.77 1.80
CA LEU A 117 -16.98 2.30 0.60
C LEU A 117 -16.75 3.81 0.81
N ILE A 118 -15.52 4.26 0.62
CA ILE A 118 -15.15 5.67 0.61
C ILE A 118 -14.58 6.00 -0.75
N GLU A 119 -15.02 7.14 -1.27
CA GLU A 119 -14.50 7.78 -2.47
C GLU A 119 -13.59 8.91 -2.00
N GLU A 120 -12.32 8.88 -2.41
CA GLU A 120 -11.41 9.99 -2.16
C GLU A 120 -11.13 10.69 -3.49
N ASP A 121 -11.41 12.01 -3.55
CA ASP A 121 -11.00 12.86 -4.66
C ASP A 121 -9.49 13.00 -4.62
N MET A 122 -8.85 12.40 -5.62
CA MET A 122 -7.40 12.36 -5.73
C MET A 122 -6.89 13.27 -6.85
N LYS A 123 -7.63 14.35 -7.16
CA LYS A 123 -7.18 15.39 -8.09
C LYS A 123 -6.04 16.21 -7.49
N THR A 124 -4.97 16.34 -8.27
CA THR A 124 -3.82 17.20 -7.99
C THR A 124 -4.27 18.66 -7.80
N SER A 125 -4.07 19.19 -6.59
CA SER A 125 -4.10 20.63 -6.31
C SER A 125 -2.94 21.35 -6.98
#